data_AF-A0A972XEF0-F1
#
_entry.id   AF-A0A972XEF0-F1
#
_cell.length_a   1.000
_cell.length_b   1.000
_cell.length_c   1.000
_cell.angle_alpha   90.00
_cell.angle_beta   90.00
_cell.angle_gamma   90.00
#
_symmetry.space_group_name_H-M   'P 1'
#
loop_
_entity.id
_entity.type
_entity.pdbx_description
1 polymer ?
#
loop_
_entity_poly.entity_id
_entity_poly.type
_entity_poly.pdbx_seq_one_letter_code
_entity_poly.pdbx_strand_id
1 'polypeptide(L)'
;MLAALLAAAAVLLFIPGSPERRLRSVGVKTVPAVAPIRHRLPKFGARARLQHADDRARVIDAISALAAELRAGQPPGPALLNSAGTPPVWPSALSALRLDGDVPEALRVDAGVHLVLRSLAACWEVGSASGTGLAAAVNRLAEASRAAQEVRGDLEV
;
A
#
# COMPACT_ATOMS: atom_id res chain seq x y z
N MET A 1 -24.08 -23.99 -24.18
CA MET A 1 -22.73 -24.16 -24.76
C MET A 1 -21.86 -22.90 -24.71
N LEU A 2 -22.40 -21.69 -24.47
CA LEU A 2 -21.62 -20.46 -24.24
C LEU A 2 -20.91 -20.39 -22.86
N ALA A 3 -21.45 -21.06 -21.83
CA ALA A 3 -20.93 -20.96 -20.46
C ALA A 3 -19.56 -21.65 -20.25
N ALA A 4 -19.23 -22.66 -21.06
CA ALA A 4 -17.95 -23.39 -20.94
C ALA A 4 -16.75 -22.58 -21.48
N LEU A 5 -16.98 -21.68 -22.45
CA LEU A 5 -15.94 -20.82 -23.03
C LEU A 5 -15.51 -19.70 -22.09
N LEU A 6 -16.43 -19.19 -21.25
CA LEU A 6 -16.12 -18.14 -20.27
C LEU A 6 -15.28 -18.66 -19.09
N ALA A 7 -15.51 -19.91 -18.66
CA ALA A 7 -14.71 -20.53 -17.60
C ALA A 7 -13.26 -20.78 -18.03
N ALA A 8 -13.04 -21.14 -19.31
CA ALA A 8 -11.68 -21.35 -19.85
C ALA A 8 -10.88 -20.03 -19.93
N ALA A 9 -11.53 -18.91 -20.24
CA ALA A 9 -10.89 -17.60 -20.29
C ALA A 9 -10.47 -17.08 -18.90
N ALA A 10 -11.29 -17.35 -17.87
CA ALA A 10 -10.99 -16.95 -16.49
C ALA A 10 -9.79 -17.71 -15.89
N VAL A 11 -9.63 -18.99 -16.23
CA VAL A 11 -8.48 -19.80 -15.76
C VAL A 11 -7.17 -19.36 -16.44
N LEU A 12 -7.23 -18.89 -17.68
CA LEU A 12 -6.03 -18.49 -18.44
C LEU A 12 -5.43 -17.16 -17.95
N LEU A 13 -6.24 -16.29 -17.34
CA LEU A 13 -5.80 -15.01 -16.78
C LEU A 13 -5.18 -15.14 -15.37
N PHE A 14 -5.39 -16.27 -14.69
CA PHE A 14 -5.03 -16.44 -13.27
C PHE A 14 -3.77 -17.30 -13.02
N ILE A 15 -3.08 -17.78 -14.06
CA ILE A 15 -1.86 -18.60 -13.87
C ILE A 15 -0.61 -17.78 -14.25
N PRO A 16 0.20 -17.33 -13.26
CA PRO A 16 1.52 -16.77 -13.53
C PRO A 16 2.47 -17.92 -13.91
N GLY A 17 2.42 -18.30 -15.20
CA GLY A 17 3.26 -19.37 -15.75
C GLY A 17 4.67 -18.87 -16.07
N SER A 18 5.62 -19.25 -15.22
CA SER A 18 7.08 -19.19 -15.36
C SER A 18 7.57 -19.26 -16.84
N PRO A 19 8.36 -18.26 -17.31
CA PRO A 19 8.75 -18.08 -18.72
C PRO A 19 9.71 -19.15 -19.27
N GLU A 20 10.16 -20.08 -18.44
CA GLU A 20 11.36 -20.90 -18.70
C GLU A 20 11.08 -22.17 -19.51
N ARG A 21 9.81 -22.61 -19.59
CA ARG A 21 9.43 -23.85 -20.28
C ARG A 21 9.04 -23.69 -21.75
N ARG A 22 8.94 -22.47 -22.29
CA ARG A 22 8.54 -22.24 -23.70
C ARG A 22 9.69 -22.10 -24.69
N LEU A 23 10.93 -21.98 -24.22
CA LEU A 23 12.09 -21.78 -25.09
C LEU A 23 12.60 -23.07 -25.77
N ARG A 24 11.97 -24.23 -25.56
CA ARG A 24 12.44 -25.52 -26.10
C ARG A 24 11.63 -26.13 -27.24
N SER A 25 10.60 -25.46 -27.77
CA SER A 25 9.72 -26.09 -28.77
C SER A 25 9.40 -25.27 -30.01
N VAL A 26 10.13 -24.20 -30.33
CA VAL A 26 9.91 -23.49 -31.60
C VAL A 26 11.20 -23.39 -32.38
N GLY A 27 11.35 -24.34 -33.31
CA GLY A 27 12.36 -24.31 -34.36
C GLY A 27 12.28 -23.01 -35.14
N VAL A 28 13.44 -22.41 -35.34
CA VAL A 28 13.66 -21.17 -36.08
C VAL A 28 13.20 -21.35 -37.53
N LYS A 29 12.08 -20.73 -37.89
CA LYS A 29 11.79 -20.37 -39.28
C LYS A 29 12.11 -18.88 -39.44
N THR A 30 13.02 -18.61 -40.37
CA THR A 30 13.52 -17.29 -40.77
C THR A 30 12.43 -16.22 -40.83
N VAL A 31 12.61 -15.14 -40.07
CA VAL A 31 11.70 -13.99 -40.04
C VAL A 31 12.16 -12.98 -41.11
N PRO A 32 11.30 -12.52 -42.04
CA PRO A 32 11.67 -11.49 -43.00
C PRO A 32 11.88 -10.16 -42.27
N ALA A 33 12.77 -9.32 -42.81
CA ALA A 33 13.11 -8.02 -42.24
C ALA A 33 11.87 -7.12 -42.08
N VAL A 34 11.42 -6.94 -40.84
CA VAL A 34 10.31 -6.05 -40.49
C VAL A 34 10.86 -4.64 -40.31
N ALA A 35 10.34 -3.70 -41.11
CA ALA A 35 10.57 -2.26 -40.98
C ALA A 35 10.34 -1.79 -39.53
N PRO A 36 11.02 -0.72 -39.05
CA PRO A 36 10.93 -0.30 -37.65
C PRO A 36 9.56 0.30 -37.38
N ILE A 37 8.63 -0.55 -36.94
CA ILE A 37 7.38 -0.10 -36.36
C ILE A 37 7.78 0.64 -35.08
N ARG A 38 7.65 1.97 -35.08
CA ARG A 38 7.80 2.79 -33.88
C ARG A 38 6.63 2.46 -32.95
N HIS A 39 6.75 1.38 -32.19
CA HIS A 39 5.77 0.97 -31.20
C HIS A 39 5.74 2.06 -30.12
N ARG A 40 4.70 2.91 -30.12
CA ARG A 40 4.37 3.72 -28.93
C ARG A 40 3.95 2.73 -27.85
N LEU A 41 4.89 2.32 -26.99
CA LEU A 41 4.54 1.54 -25.81
C LEU A 41 3.55 2.34 -24.96
N PRO A 42 2.35 1.83 -24.70
CA PRO A 42 1.40 2.50 -23.84
C PRO A 42 1.94 2.56 -22.41
N LYS A 43 1.93 3.75 -21.79
CA LYS A 43 2.43 4.07 -20.45
C LYS A 43 1.60 3.44 -19.30
N PHE A 44 1.19 2.17 -19.42
CA PHE A 44 0.36 1.49 -18.42
C PHE A 44 0.99 1.48 -17.02
N GLY A 45 2.32 1.41 -16.91
CA GLY A 45 3.03 1.43 -15.63
C GLY A 45 3.13 2.81 -14.97
N ALA A 46 2.96 3.91 -15.71
CA ALA A 46 3.08 5.25 -15.12
C ALA A 46 1.87 5.60 -14.24
N ARG A 47 0.67 5.18 -14.65
CA ARG A 47 -0.57 5.42 -13.89
C ARG A 47 -0.58 4.66 -12.56
N ALA A 48 -0.17 3.38 -12.57
CA ALA A 48 -0.05 2.59 -11.34
C ALA A 48 0.98 3.19 -10.37
N ARG A 49 2.12 3.67 -10.87
CA ARG A 49 3.12 4.36 -10.04
C ARG A 49 2.57 5.62 -9.38
N LEU A 50 1.85 6.45 -10.13
CA LEU A 50 1.22 7.66 -9.61
C LEU A 50 0.16 7.34 -8.55
N GLN A 51 -0.66 6.32 -8.77
CA GLN A 51 -1.65 5.85 -7.79
C GLN A 51 -0.99 5.37 -6.49
N HIS A 52 0.08 4.57 -6.58
CA HIS A 52 0.82 4.13 -5.40
C HIS A 52 1.50 5.28 -4.64
N ALA A 53 1.97 6.30 -5.35
CA ALA A 53 2.55 7.49 -4.72
C ALA A 53 1.49 8.29 -3.96
N ASP A 54 0.32 8.49 -4.57
CA ASP A 54 -0.83 9.17 -3.95
C ASP A 54 -1.33 8.42 -2.70
N ASP A 55 -1.50 7.10 -2.81
CA ASP A 55 -1.90 6.25 -1.67
C ASP A 55 -0.89 6.34 -0.52
N ARG A 56 0.41 6.37 -0.83
CA ARG A 56 1.46 6.50 0.18
C ARG A 56 1.41 7.88 0.86
N ALA A 57 1.25 8.96 0.10
CA ALA A 57 1.16 10.30 0.65
C ALA A 57 -0.02 10.40 1.63
N ARG A 58 -1.19 9.85 1.25
CA ARG A 58 -2.37 9.78 2.11
C ARG A 58 -2.13 9.05 3.43
N VAL A 59 -1.39 7.92 3.40
CA VAL A 59 -1.02 7.20 4.62
C VAL A 59 -0.09 8.04 5.51
N ILE A 60 0.88 8.74 4.93
CA ILE A 60 1.81 9.59 5.67
C ILE A 60 1.09 10.81 6.29
N ASP A 61 0.15 11.40 5.55
CA ASP A 61 -0.69 12.50 6.04
C ASP A 61 -1.57 12.03 7.19
N ALA A 62 -2.19 10.86 7.09
CA ALA A 62 -2.99 10.27 8.15
C ALA A 62 -2.16 10.00 9.43
N ILE A 63 -0.94 9.44 9.29
CA ILE A 63 -0.03 9.25 10.43
C ILE A 63 0.38 10.60 11.04
N SER A 64 0.58 11.62 10.21
CA SER A 64 0.91 12.98 10.66
C SER A 64 -0.24 13.61 11.44
N ALA A 65 -1.48 13.42 10.97
CA ALA A 65 -2.68 13.84 11.66
C ALA A 65 -2.86 13.09 12.99
N LEU A 66 -2.63 11.77 13.01
CA LEU A 66 -2.66 10.97 14.23
C LEU A 66 -1.66 11.48 15.27
N ALA A 67 -0.43 11.80 14.85
CA ALA A 67 0.58 12.38 15.73
C ALA A 67 0.13 13.73 16.31
N ALA A 68 -0.59 14.55 15.53
CA ALA A 68 -1.11 15.83 15.99
C ALA A 68 -2.24 15.66 17.01
N GLU A 69 -3.21 14.77 16.75
CA GLU A 69 -4.30 14.44 17.68
C GLU A 69 -3.73 13.95 19.04
N LEU A 70 -2.78 13.00 18.99
CA LEU A 70 -2.14 12.46 20.20
C LEU A 70 -1.36 13.53 20.97
N ARG A 71 -0.65 14.43 20.28
CA ARG A 71 0.04 15.57 20.91
C ARG A 71 -0.92 16.58 21.52
N ALA A 72 -2.12 16.71 20.96
CA ALA A 72 -3.21 17.51 21.54
C ALA A 72 -3.87 16.83 22.75
N GLY A 73 -3.41 15.64 23.14
CA GLY A 73 -3.91 14.91 24.30
C GLY A 73 -5.15 14.06 24.01
N GLN A 74 -5.51 13.85 22.73
CA GLN A 74 -6.61 12.95 22.40
C GLN A 74 -6.28 11.50 22.80
N PRO A 75 -7.25 10.75 23.35
CA PRO A 75 -7.07 9.32 23.60
C PRO A 75 -6.81 8.56 22.28
N PRO A 76 -6.06 7.44 22.30
CA PRO A 76 -5.63 6.75 21.09
C PRO A 76 -6.75 6.36 20.12
N GLY A 77 -7.85 5.79 20.63
CA GLY A 77 -8.98 5.36 19.80
C GLY A 77 -9.62 6.51 18.99
N PRO A 78 -10.12 7.57 19.66
CA PRO A 78 -10.59 8.78 18.99
C PRO A 78 -9.57 9.40 18.04
N ALA A 79 -8.29 9.48 18.44
CA ALA A 79 -7.23 10.00 17.59
C ALA A 79 -7.07 9.20 16.29
N LEU A 80 -7.10 7.86 16.35
CA LEU A 80 -7.03 6.97 15.19
C LEU A 80 -8.26 7.09 14.28
N LEU A 81 -9.44 7.32 14.87
CA LEU A 81 -10.67 7.57 14.13
C LEU A 81 -10.61 8.90 13.37
N ASN A 82 -10.22 9.98 14.06
CA ASN A 82 -10.20 11.34 13.50
C ASN A 82 -9.17 11.51 12.37
N SER A 83 -8.07 10.75 12.43
CA SER A 83 -6.95 10.86 11.50
C SER A 83 -7.01 9.94 10.29
N ALA A 84 -8.03 9.07 10.18
CA ALA A 84 -8.09 8.03 9.15
C ALA A 84 -8.25 8.58 7.72
N GLY A 85 -8.75 9.81 7.55
CA GLY A 85 -9.05 10.41 6.26
C GLY A 85 -10.26 9.78 5.55
N THR A 86 -10.51 10.23 4.31
CA THR A 86 -11.66 9.78 3.49
C THR A 86 -11.22 9.46 2.06
N PRO A 87 -11.36 8.21 1.57
CA PRO A 87 -11.70 7.01 2.34
C PRO A 87 -10.64 6.69 3.42
N PRO A 88 -11.00 5.94 4.48
CA PRO A 88 -10.09 5.65 5.58
C PRO A 88 -8.88 4.84 5.10
N VAL A 89 -7.68 5.21 5.56
CA VAL A 89 -6.43 4.49 5.21
C VAL A 89 -6.19 3.22 6.04
N TRP A 90 -6.91 3.04 7.16
CA TRP A 90 -6.86 1.86 8.03
C TRP A 90 -8.27 1.35 8.41
N PRO A 91 -9.06 0.91 7.42
CA PRO A 91 -10.46 0.52 7.66
C PRO A 91 -10.62 -0.68 8.61
N SER A 92 -9.68 -1.64 8.61
CA SER A 92 -9.74 -2.79 9.52
C SER A 92 -9.48 -2.33 10.95
N ALA A 93 -8.53 -1.43 11.19
CA ALA A 93 -8.24 -0.89 12.50
C ALA A 93 -9.41 -0.07 13.07
N LEU A 94 -10.12 0.69 12.23
CA LEU A 94 -11.36 1.36 12.66
C LEU A 94 -12.46 0.37 13.02
N SER A 95 -12.53 -0.75 12.31
CA SER A 95 -13.49 -1.81 12.60
C SER A 95 -13.15 -2.50 13.92
N ALA A 96 -11.87 -2.81 14.16
CA ALA A 96 -11.39 -3.34 15.43
C ALA A 96 -11.70 -2.41 16.60
N LEU A 97 -11.46 -1.10 16.48
CA LEU A 97 -11.81 -0.12 17.52
C LEU A 97 -13.30 -0.14 17.88
N ARG A 98 -14.18 -0.27 16.89
CA ARG A 98 -15.64 -0.26 17.11
C ARG A 98 -16.16 -1.54 17.74
N LEU A 99 -15.42 -2.63 17.58
CA LEU A 99 -15.78 -3.96 18.04
C LEU A 99 -14.96 -4.39 19.26
N ASP A 100 -14.21 -3.47 19.87
CA ASP A 100 -13.26 -3.74 20.95
C ASP A 100 -12.29 -4.90 20.64
N GLY A 101 -11.89 -4.99 19.36
CA GLY A 101 -10.97 -5.98 18.82
C GLY A 101 -9.49 -5.57 18.86
N ASP A 102 -8.64 -6.41 18.28
CA ASP A 102 -7.18 -6.19 18.23
C ASP A 102 -6.80 -5.16 17.16
N VAL A 103 -6.56 -3.92 17.62
CA VAL A 103 -6.16 -2.80 16.76
C VAL A 103 -4.77 -3.00 16.13
N PRO A 104 -3.71 -3.40 16.86
CA PRO A 104 -2.44 -3.76 16.26
C PRO A 104 -2.53 -4.77 15.12
N GLU A 105 -3.25 -5.86 15.32
CA GLU A 105 -3.38 -6.89 14.30
C GLU A 105 -4.14 -6.38 13.08
N ALA A 106 -5.20 -5.60 13.30
CA ALA A 106 -5.94 -4.97 12.22
C ALA A 106 -5.09 -3.95 11.44
N LEU A 107 -4.20 -3.20 12.10
CA LEU A 107 -3.24 -2.31 11.43
C LEU A 107 -2.23 -3.09 10.57
N ARG A 108 -1.84 -4.30 10.97
CA ARG A 108 -1.01 -5.18 10.13
C ARG A 108 -1.74 -5.68 8.90
N VAL A 109 -3.04 -5.94 9.02
CA VAL A 109 -3.92 -6.29 7.89
C VAL A 109 -4.01 -5.11 6.92
N ASP A 110 -4.29 -3.91 7.44
CA ASP A 110 -4.38 -2.67 6.64
C ASP A 110 -3.03 -2.30 6.01
N ALA A 111 -1.91 -2.76 6.56
CA ALA A 111 -0.60 -2.40 6.08
C ALA A 111 -0.38 -2.74 4.62
N GLY A 112 -0.87 -3.88 4.11
CA GLY A 112 -0.65 -4.28 2.72
C GLY A 112 0.82 -4.09 2.28
N VAL A 113 1.04 -3.18 1.32
CA VAL A 113 2.36 -2.77 0.82
C VAL A 113 3.02 -1.60 1.60
N HIS A 114 2.26 -0.92 2.46
CA HIS A 114 2.68 0.22 3.26
C HIS A 114 3.29 -0.23 4.60
N LEU A 115 4.59 -0.54 4.59
CA LEU A 115 5.33 -0.99 5.79
C LEU A 115 5.21 -0.04 6.99
N VAL A 116 4.98 1.25 6.74
CA VAL A 116 4.79 2.26 7.79
C VAL A 116 3.62 1.93 8.73
N LEU A 117 2.58 1.26 8.23
CA LEU A 117 1.45 0.82 9.06
C LEU A 117 1.80 -0.37 9.96
N ARG A 118 2.78 -1.21 9.56
CA ARG A 118 3.33 -2.24 10.47
C ARG A 118 4.13 -1.60 11.60
N SER A 119 4.89 -0.55 11.29
CA SER A 119 5.59 0.24 12.31
C SER A 119 4.60 0.92 13.26
N LEU A 120 3.48 1.43 12.73
CA LEU A 120 2.40 1.98 13.56
C LEU A 120 1.78 0.92 14.49
N ALA A 121 1.52 -0.29 13.97
CA ALA A 121 1.04 -1.41 14.79
C ALA A 121 1.99 -1.73 15.97
N ALA A 122 3.30 -1.78 15.70
CA ALA A 122 4.31 -2.00 16.74
C ALA A 122 4.34 -0.85 17.77
N CYS A 123 4.24 0.41 17.32
CA CYS A 123 4.13 1.55 18.22
C CYS A 123 2.88 1.43 19.11
N TRP A 124 1.77 0.96 18.54
CA TRP A 124 0.50 0.78 19.23
C TRP A 124 0.56 -0.26 20.34
N GLU A 125 1.14 -1.43 20.08
CA GLU A 125 1.27 -2.50 21.08
C GLU A 125 2.05 -2.06 22.32
N VAL A 126 3.13 -1.33 22.11
CA VAL A 126 4.02 -0.91 23.21
C VAL A 126 3.49 0.34 23.92
N GLY A 127 2.89 1.26 23.17
CA GLY A 127 2.57 2.60 23.68
C GLY A 127 1.15 2.80 24.19
N SER A 128 0.17 1.99 23.72
CA SER A 128 -1.26 2.27 23.94
C SER A 128 -1.67 2.30 25.43
N ALA A 129 -1.04 1.48 26.28
CA ALA A 129 -1.32 1.44 27.70
C ALA A 129 -0.84 2.70 28.47
N SER A 130 0.15 3.42 27.94
CA SER A 130 0.76 4.58 28.63
C SER A 130 0.33 5.94 28.05
N GLY A 131 -0.27 5.98 26.85
CA GLY A 131 -0.75 7.19 26.18
C GLY A 131 0.36 8.12 25.68
N THR A 132 1.23 8.58 26.59
CA THR A 132 2.39 9.45 26.31
C THR A 132 3.47 8.73 25.50
N GLY A 133 3.70 7.44 25.80
CA GLY A 133 4.63 6.59 25.05
C GLY A 133 4.21 6.42 23.58
N LEU A 134 2.90 6.27 23.35
CA LEU A 134 2.35 6.17 21.99
C LEU A 134 2.51 7.50 21.23
N ALA A 135 2.15 8.62 21.85
CA ALA A 135 2.26 9.94 21.24
C ALA A 135 3.70 10.22 20.77
N ALA A 136 4.70 9.95 21.62
CA ALA A 136 6.10 10.14 21.27
C ALA A 136 6.57 9.20 20.15
N ALA A 137 6.16 7.93 20.19
CA ALA A 137 6.53 6.95 19.17
C ALA A 137 5.92 7.29 17.80
N VAL A 138 4.64 7.64 17.76
CA VAL A 138 3.94 8.01 16.52
C VAL A 138 4.45 9.33 15.96
N ASN A 139 4.81 10.30 16.82
CA ASN A 139 5.42 11.54 16.35
C ASN A 139 6.76 11.29 15.63
N ARG A 140 7.63 10.44 16.21
CA ARG A 140 8.89 10.03 15.55
C ARG A 140 8.63 9.28 14.23
N LEU A 141 7.61 8.42 14.20
CA LEU A 141 7.23 7.71 12.98
C LEU A 141 6.78 8.69 11.88
N ALA A 142 5.99 9.70 12.22
CA ALA A 142 5.53 10.73 11.29
C ALA A 142 6.71 11.55 10.72
N GLU A 143 7.64 11.97 11.57
CA GLU A 143 8.86 12.68 11.17
C GLU A 143 9.72 11.83 10.22
N ALA A 144 10.00 10.57 10.58
CA ALA A 144 10.78 9.66 9.75
C ALA A 144 10.09 9.40 8.40
N SER A 145 8.77 9.31 8.38
CA SER A 145 7.99 9.07 7.16
C SER A 145 8.03 10.25 6.19
N ARG A 146 7.95 11.49 6.71
CA ARG A 146 8.08 12.71 5.91
C ARG A 146 9.48 12.88 5.35
N ALA A 147 10.51 12.69 6.18
CA ALA A 147 11.90 12.73 5.71
C ALA A 147 12.16 11.71 4.58
N ALA A 148 11.61 10.49 4.71
CA ALA A 148 11.70 9.48 3.67
C ALA A 148 10.89 9.81 2.40
N GLN A 149 9.89 10.69 2.48
CA GLN A 149 9.14 11.18 1.31
C GLN A 149 9.90 12.31 0.61
N GLU A 150 10.44 13.27 1.36
CA GLU A 150 11.25 14.39 0.84
C GLU A 150 12.46 13.87 0.05
N VAL A 151 13.23 12.95 0.63
CA VAL A 151 14.39 12.32 -0.03
C VAL A 151 14.01 11.66 -1.37
N ARG A 152 12.79 11.10 -1.47
CA ARG A 152 12.35 10.51 -2.74
C ARG A 152 11.86 11.57 -3.73
N GLY A 153 11.20 12.63 -3.26
CA GLY A 153 10.85 13.77 -4.09
C GLY A 153 12.09 14.34 -4.80
N ASP A 154 13.19 14.51 -4.06
CA ASP A 154 14.47 15.01 -4.59
C ASP A 154 15.09 14.09 -5.65
N LEU A 155 14.81 12.79 -5.63
CA LEU A 155 15.29 11.81 -6.63
C LEU A 155 14.44 11.77 -7.91
N GLU A 156 13.23 12.35 -7.88
CA GLU A 156 12.30 12.34 -9.00
C GLU A 156 12.30 13.65 -9.82
N VAL A 157 13.11 14.65 -9.41
CA VAL A 157 13.36 15.94 -10.11
C VAL A 157 14.45 15.79 -11.16
#